data_AF-A0A920DR94-F1
#
_entry.id   AF-A0A920DR94-F1
#
_cell.length_a   1.000
_cell.length_b   1.000
_cell.length_c   1.000
_cell.angle_alpha   90.00
_cell.angle_beta   90.00
_cell.angle_gamma   90.00
#
_symmetry.space_group_name_H-M   'P 1'
#
loop_
_entity.id
_entity.type
_entity.pdbx_description
1 polymer ?
#
loop_
_entity_poly.entity_id
_entity_poly.type
_entity_poly.pdbx_seq_one_letter_code
_entity_poly.pdbx_strand_id
1 'polypeptide(L)'
;MPTEKKKIAYLKEYLESPGLDAEIKEKFLDLISELKAQGHTVEEQTFSYLDVIVPSYYVLTTAEASSNLARFDGVHFGYRSPHAKDLESTYKLSRTEGFGEEVKRRIMLGTFVLSSGYYDAYYTKAQRVRRLIQDRTTALLKDYDFILMPTTPTTAFDIG
;
A
#
# COMPACT_ATOMS: atom_id res chain seq x y z
N MET A 1 21.45 -28.37 10.00
CA MET A 1 22.00 -28.13 8.65
C MET A 1 22.76 -26.82 8.70
N PRO A 2 23.97 -26.69 8.15
CA PRO A 2 24.63 -25.39 8.08
C PRO A 2 23.76 -24.49 7.20
N THR A 3 23.23 -23.42 7.77
CA THR A 3 22.46 -22.42 7.04
C THR A 3 23.35 -21.82 5.96
N GLU A 4 22.94 -21.92 4.70
CA GLU A 4 23.64 -21.30 3.58
C GLU A 4 23.78 -19.79 3.86
N LYS A 5 24.99 -19.25 3.66
CA LYS A 5 25.22 -17.80 3.82
C LYS A 5 24.39 -17.07 2.77
N LYS A 6 23.72 -16.00 3.19
CA LYS A 6 22.80 -15.21 2.36
C LYS A 6 23.29 -13.79 2.24
N LYS A 7 22.96 -13.14 1.12
CA LYS A 7 23.20 -11.73 0.86
C LYS A 7 21.89 -10.98 0.99
N ILE A 8 21.82 -10.07 1.96
CA ILE A 8 20.61 -9.39 2.40
C ILE A 8 20.81 -7.89 2.20
N ALA A 9 19.91 -7.25 1.46
CA ALA A 9 19.85 -5.80 1.39
C ALA A 9 18.96 -5.26 2.51
N TYR A 10 19.30 -4.13 3.12
CA TYR A 10 18.34 -3.34 3.90
C TYR A 10 18.16 -1.96 3.28
N LEU A 11 16.95 -1.42 3.35
CA LEU A 11 16.60 -0.16 2.71
C LEU A 11 16.86 1.02 3.64
N LYS A 12 17.83 1.87 3.28
CA LYS A 12 18.28 3.01 4.09
C LYS A 12 17.15 3.97 4.46
N GLU A 13 16.35 4.34 3.47
CA GLU A 13 15.29 5.34 3.61
C GLU A 13 14.23 4.94 4.64
N TYR A 14 14.02 3.64 4.86
CA TYR A 14 13.09 3.17 5.89
C TYR A 14 13.65 3.42 7.31
N LEU A 15 14.97 3.29 7.51
CA LEU A 15 15.61 3.53 8.80
C LEU A 15 15.85 5.01 9.12
N GLU A 16 15.99 5.82 8.08
CA GLU A 16 16.16 7.27 8.18
C GLU A 16 14.83 8.02 8.17
N SER A 17 13.72 7.31 7.97
CA SER A 17 12.40 7.91 7.99
C SER A 17 12.14 8.59 9.35
N PRO A 18 11.72 9.87 9.37
CA PRO A 18 11.42 10.58 10.61
C PRO A 18 10.20 10.01 11.34
N GLY A 19 9.39 9.19 10.66
CA GLY A 19 8.24 8.51 11.26
C GLY A 19 8.56 7.17 11.90
N LEU A 20 9.80 6.68 11.84
CA LEU A 20 10.19 5.41 12.45
C LEU A 20 10.46 5.58 13.94
N ASP A 21 9.77 4.77 14.75
CA ASP A 21 9.97 4.69 16.18
C ASP A 21 11.40 4.24 16.54
N ALA A 22 11.98 4.87 17.56
CA ALA A 22 13.35 4.62 17.97
C ALA A 22 13.58 3.18 18.47
N GLU A 23 12.60 2.58 19.16
CA GLU A 23 12.69 1.20 19.64
C GLU A 23 12.71 0.22 18.46
N ILE A 24 11.84 0.44 17.45
CA ILE A 24 11.82 -0.37 16.24
C ILE A 24 13.14 -0.24 15.48
N LYS A 25 13.67 0.98 15.37
CA LYS A 25 14.97 1.23 14.74
C LYS A 25 16.09 0.48 15.46
N GLU A 26 16.14 0.55 16.79
CA GLU A 26 17.14 -0.16 17.59
C GLU A 26 17.06 -1.67 17.36
N LYS A 27 15.87 -2.27 17.47
CA LYS A 27 15.67 -3.70 17.23
C LYS A 27 16.00 -4.13 15.80
N PHE A 28 15.78 -3.27 14.83
CA PHE A 28 16.17 -3.54 13.46
C PHE A 28 17.70 -3.56 13.29
N LEU A 29 18.42 -2.66 13.96
CA LEU A 29 19.88 -2.62 13.95
C LEU A 29 20.49 -3.81 14.72
N ASP A 30 19.85 -4.23 15.82
CA ASP A 30 20.21 -5.47 16.53
C ASP A 30 20.08 -6.67 15.60
N LEU A 31 18.95 -6.80 14.90
CA LEU A 31 18.72 -7.88 13.92
C LEU A 31 19.78 -7.87 12.81
N ILE A 32 20.16 -6.71 12.27
CA ILE A 32 21.25 -6.61 11.29
C ILE A 32 22.56 -7.15 11.87
N SER A 33 22.87 -6.80 13.12
CA SER A 33 24.08 -7.24 13.81
C SER A 33 24.08 -8.76 14.03
N GLU A 34 22.95 -9.32 14.44
CA GLU A 34 22.76 -10.77 14.61
C GLU A 34 22.92 -11.52 13.29
N LEU A 35 22.31 -11.05 12.21
CA LEU A 35 22.44 -11.67 10.88
C LEU A 35 23.89 -11.64 10.39
N LYS A 36 24.61 -10.54 10.62
CA LYS A 36 26.05 -10.46 10.32
C LYS A 36 26.86 -11.43 11.18
N ALA A 37 26.56 -11.57 12.48
CA ALA A 37 27.23 -12.50 13.38
C ALA A 37 26.99 -13.98 12.99
N GLN A 38 25.83 -14.28 12.41
CA GLN A 38 25.50 -15.59 11.83
C GLN A 38 26.23 -15.85 10.49
N GLY A 39 26.98 -14.88 9.96
CA GLY A 39 27.80 -15.02 8.76
C GLY A 39 27.09 -14.62 7.46
N HIS A 40 25.92 -13.97 7.54
CA HIS A 40 25.25 -13.38 6.39
C HIS A 40 25.91 -12.05 5.98
N THR A 41 25.87 -11.74 4.69
CA THR A 41 26.26 -10.42 4.17
C THR A 41 25.03 -9.53 4.25
N VAL A 42 25.06 -8.47 5.05
CA VAL A 42 23.94 -7.53 5.19
C VAL A 42 24.41 -6.13 4.81
N GLU A 43 23.91 -5.62 3.69
CA GLU A 43 24.39 -4.39 3.05
C GLU A 43 23.28 -3.34 2.90
N GLU A 44 23.65 -2.08 3.07
CA GLU A 44 22.76 -0.95 2.86
C GLU A 44 22.45 -0.78 1.37
N GLN A 45 21.19 -0.48 1.05
CA GLN A 45 20.76 -0.14 -0.30
C GLN A 45 19.84 1.09 -0.30
N THR A 46 20.05 1.95 -1.30
CA THR A 46 19.22 3.12 -1.57
C THR A 46 17.92 2.73 -2.27
N PHE A 47 16.81 3.27 -1.80
CA PHE A 47 15.46 3.09 -2.31
C PHE A 47 14.66 4.39 -2.21
N SER A 48 14.88 5.28 -3.18
CA SER A 48 14.37 6.66 -3.16
C SER A 48 12.89 6.81 -3.53
N TYR A 49 12.06 5.78 -3.30
CA TYR A 49 10.63 5.78 -3.64
C TYR A 49 9.71 5.78 -2.41
N LEU A 50 10.26 5.84 -1.20
CA LEU A 50 9.46 5.74 0.04
C LEU A 50 8.32 6.76 0.08
N ASP A 51 8.60 8.02 -0.28
CA ASP A 51 7.63 9.12 -0.25
C ASP A 51 6.51 8.99 -1.29
N VAL A 52 6.71 8.18 -2.33
CA VAL A 52 5.76 8.02 -3.44
C VAL A 52 5.03 6.68 -3.43
N ILE A 53 5.45 5.71 -2.60
CA ILE A 53 4.77 4.41 -2.48
C ILE A 53 3.34 4.59 -1.97
N VAL A 54 3.16 5.26 -0.83
CA VAL A 54 1.85 5.40 -0.18
C VAL A 54 0.87 6.20 -1.05
N PRO A 55 1.24 7.36 -1.61
CA PRO A 55 0.36 8.07 -2.55
C PRO A 55 -0.03 7.24 -3.76
N SER A 56 0.93 6.52 -4.37
CA SER A 56 0.66 5.67 -5.54
C SER A 56 -0.28 4.52 -5.19
N TYR A 57 -0.10 3.89 -4.03
CA TYR A 57 -0.98 2.85 -3.52
C TYR A 57 -2.42 3.36 -3.38
N TYR A 58 -2.62 4.53 -2.76
CA TYR A 58 -3.96 5.09 -2.58
C TYR A 58 -4.62 5.43 -3.91
N VAL A 59 -3.90 6.02 -4.87
CA VAL A 59 -4.47 6.32 -6.20
C VAL A 59 -4.91 5.05 -6.92
N LEU A 60 -4.03 4.04 -7.00
CA LEU A 60 -4.34 2.81 -7.74
C LEU A 60 -5.44 2.01 -7.07
N THR A 61 -5.34 1.77 -5.76
CA THR A 61 -6.30 0.91 -5.06
C THR A 61 -7.67 1.54 -4.91
N THR A 62 -7.76 2.87 -4.75
CA THR A 62 -9.08 3.54 -4.72
C THR A 62 -9.74 3.56 -6.09
N ALA A 63 -8.98 3.76 -7.17
CA ALA A 63 -9.48 3.63 -8.54
C ALA A 63 -10.01 2.22 -8.83
N GLU A 64 -9.25 1.19 -8.45
CA GLU A 64 -9.69 -0.20 -8.59
C GLU A 64 -10.91 -0.50 -7.70
N ALA A 65 -10.94 0.02 -6.47
CA ALA A 65 -12.05 -0.15 -5.55
C ALA A 65 -13.33 0.50 -6.07
N SER A 66 -13.28 1.72 -6.64
CA SER A 66 -14.49 2.40 -7.13
C SER A 66 -15.18 1.59 -8.23
N SER A 67 -14.41 0.97 -9.12
CA SER A 67 -14.91 0.06 -10.15
C SER A 67 -15.38 -1.28 -9.57
N ASN A 68 -14.56 -1.93 -8.73
CA ASN A 68 -14.89 -3.23 -8.16
C ASN A 68 -16.16 -3.21 -7.29
N LEU A 69 -16.36 -2.13 -6.52
CA LEU A 69 -17.50 -1.97 -5.63
C LEU A 69 -18.74 -1.41 -6.37
N ALA A 70 -18.66 -1.06 -7.65
CA ALA A 70 -19.80 -0.60 -8.43
C ALA A 70 -20.89 -1.69 -8.55
N ARG A 71 -20.50 -2.97 -8.49
CA ARG A 71 -21.41 -4.13 -8.54
C ARG A 71 -22.41 -4.21 -7.37
N PHE A 72 -22.12 -3.54 -6.25
CA PHE A 72 -23.03 -3.49 -5.12
C PHE A 72 -24.02 -2.36 -5.34
N ASP A 73 -25.14 -2.70 -5.97
CA ASP A 73 -26.18 -1.79 -6.43
C ASP A 73 -27.52 -1.98 -5.73
N GLY A 74 -27.69 -3.08 -4.99
CA GLY A 74 -28.95 -3.50 -4.40
C GLY A 74 -29.94 -4.07 -5.41
N VAL A 75 -29.58 -4.21 -6.70
CA VAL A 75 -30.45 -4.76 -7.75
C VAL A 75 -30.38 -6.28 -7.77
N HIS A 76 -29.17 -6.83 -7.79
CA HIS A 76 -28.95 -8.26 -7.97
C HIS A 76 -28.84 -9.03 -6.65
N PHE A 77 -28.14 -8.45 -5.68
CA PHE A 77 -27.87 -9.07 -4.38
C PHE A 77 -27.47 -8.02 -3.33
N GLY A 78 -27.40 -8.46 -2.08
CA GLY A 78 -26.97 -7.63 -0.96
C GLY A 78 -28.07 -6.71 -0.43
N TYR A 79 -27.67 -5.61 0.20
CA TYR A 79 -28.59 -4.65 0.79
C TYR A 79 -29.29 -3.81 -0.28
N ARG A 80 -30.61 -3.71 -0.20
CA ARG A 80 -31.44 -2.76 -0.96
C ARG A 80 -32.15 -1.83 0.01
N SER A 81 -32.04 -0.52 -0.19
CA SER A 81 -32.71 0.46 0.67
C SER A 81 -34.24 0.29 0.60
N PRO A 82 -34.94 0.21 1.74
CA PRO A 82 -36.40 0.19 1.77
C PRO A 82 -37.03 1.54 1.38
N HIS A 83 -36.23 2.60 1.27
CA HIS A 83 -36.67 3.95 0.93
C HIS A 83 -36.58 4.26 -0.57
N ALA A 84 -36.06 3.34 -1.38
CA ALA A 84 -35.96 3.52 -2.83
C ALA A 84 -37.33 3.48 -3.50
N LYS A 85 -37.58 4.43 -4.43
CA LYS A 85 -38.85 4.59 -5.15
C LYS A 85 -38.73 4.39 -6.65
N ASP A 86 -37.51 4.42 -7.16
CA ASP A 86 -37.17 4.32 -8.56
C ASP A 86 -35.76 3.71 -8.72
N LEU A 87 -35.31 3.55 -9.96
CA LEU A 87 -34.02 2.96 -10.27
C LEU A 87 -32.85 3.78 -9.70
N GLU A 88 -32.89 5.12 -9.85
CA GLU A 88 -31.82 6.00 -9.42
C GLU A 88 -31.66 6.00 -7.89
N SER A 89 -32.77 6.11 -7.16
CA SER A 89 -32.82 6.03 -5.70
C SER A 89 -32.44 4.64 -5.19
N THR A 90 -32.73 3.56 -5.94
CA THR A 90 -32.25 2.21 -5.63
C THR A 90 -30.73 2.17 -5.58
N TYR A 91 -30.04 2.69 -6.61
CA TYR A 91 -28.58 2.75 -6.62
C TYR A 91 -28.03 3.66 -5.51
N LYS A 92 -28.53 4.90 -5.43
CA LYS A 92 -27.97 5.92 -4.53
C LYS A 92 -28.17 5.56 -3.05
N LEU A 93 -29.38 5.21 -2.64
CA LEU A 93 -29.69 4.95 -1.24
C LEU A 93 -29.07 3.64 -0.76
N SER A 94 -29.18 2.56 -1.54
CA SER A 94 -28.61 1.26 -1.14
C SER A 94 -27.11 1.33 -0.92
N ARG A 95 -26.39 2.09 -1.76
CA ARG A 95 -24.94 2.32 -1.60
C ARG A 95 -24.61 3.27 -0.47
N THR A 96 -25.41 4.32 -0.27
CA THR A 96 -25.16 5.33 0.77
C THR A 96 -25.34 4.75 2.17
N GLU A 97 -26.38 3.94 2.35
CA GLU A 97 -26.73 3.28 3.61
C GLU A 97 -25.90 2.00 3.83
N GLY A 98 -25.59 1.26 2.75
CA GLY A 98 -24.86 -0.01 2.83
C GLY A 98 -23.35 0.11 2.99
N PHE A 99 -22.74 1.22 2.60
CA PHE A 99 -21.29 1.44 2.76
C PHE A 99 -20.96 2.34 3.94
N GLY A 100 -19.99 1.91 4.74
CA GLY A 100 -19.37 2.74 5.77
C GLY A 100 -18.60 3.94 5.19
N GLU A 101 -18.29 4.91 6.05
CA GLU A 101 -17.69 6.18 5.65
C GLU A 101 -16.35 6.04 4.91
N GLU A 102 -15.46 5.17 5.38
CA GLU A 102 -14.16 4.96 4.73
C GLU A 102 -14.30 4.37 3.33
N VAL A 103 -15.26 3.45 3.14
CA VAL A 103 -15.52 2.86 1.83
C VAL A 103 -16.05 3.91 0.87
N LYS A 104 -16.99 4.75 1.31
CA LYS A 104 -17.51 5.87 0.51
C LYS A 104 -16.41 6.86 0.13
N ARG A 105 -15.52 7.22 1.05
CA ARG A 105 -14.36 8.09 0.76
C ARG A 105 -13.47 7.51 -0.34
N ARG A 106 -13.15 6.22 -0.28
CA ARG A 106 -12.35 5.54 -1.30
C ARG A 106 -13.04 5.48 -2.65
N ILE A 107 -14.34 5.21 -2.68
CA ILE A 107 -15.12 5.21 -3.93
C ILE A 107 -15.11 6.61 -4.55
N MET A 108 -15.36 7.66 -3.76
CA MET A 108 -15.33 9.05 -4.26
C MET A 108 -13.97 9.42 -4.84
N LEU A 109 -12.87 9.15 -4.11
CA LEU A 109 -11.52 9.41 -4.58
C LEU A 109 -11.21 8.61 -5.85
N GLY A 110 -11.56 7.31 -5.86
CA GLY A 110 -11.35 6.42 -6.99
C GLY A 110 -12.07 6.87 -8.26
N THR A 111 -13.33 7.27 -8.12
CA THR A 111 -14.11 7.83 -9.24
C THR A 111 -13.51 9.14 -9.74
N PHE A 112 -13.01 10.00 -8.84
CA PHE A 112 -12.35 11.24 -9.22
C PHE A 112 -11.06 10.99 -10.01
N VAL A 113 -10.16 10.12 -9.53
CA VAL A 113 -8.88 9.86 -10.22
C VAL A 113 -9.05 9.16 -11.56
N LEU A 114 -10.18 8.47 -11.79
CA LEU A 114 -10.53 7.86 -13.08
C LEU A 114 -11.31 8.80 -14.01
N SER A 115 -11.73 9.97 -13.53
CA SER A 115 -12.54 10.89 -14.32
C SER A 115 -11.74 11.54 -15.46
N SER A 116 -12.47 11.92 -16.52
CA SER A 116 -11.89 12.60 -17.67
C SER A 116 -11.15 13.87 -17.25
N GLY A 117 -9.94 14.07 -17.78
CA GLY A 117 -9.04 15.17 -17.42
C GLY A 117 -8.11 14.89 -16.24
N TYR A 118 -8.41 13.90 -15.39
CA TYR A 118 -7.59 13.55 -14.23
C TYR A 118 -6.92 12.17 -14.35
N TYR A 119 -7.44 11.30 -15.21
CA TYR A 119 -6.91 9.94 -15.43
C TYR A 119 -5.39 9.90 -15.66
N ASP A 120 -4.89 10.73 -16.58
CA ASP A 120 -3.46 10.72 -16.90
C ASP A 120 -2.58 11.32 -15.79
N ALA A 121 -3.08 12.37 -15.15
CA ALA A 121 -2.37 13.07 -14.08
C ALA A 121 -2.23 12.21 -12.82
N TYR A 122 -3.22 11.37 -12.52
CA TYR A 122 -3.26 10.56 -11.32
C TYR A 122 -3.02 9.07 -11.62
N TYR A 123 -3.95 8.41 -12.29
CA TYR A 123 -3.91 6.95 -12.45
C TYR A 123 -2.75 6.48 -13.34
N THR A 124 -2.57 7.08 -14.52
CA THR A 124 -1.42 6.75 -15.41
C THR A 124 -0.10 7.07 -14.72
N LYS A 125 -0.01 8.20 -14.00
CA LYS A 125 1.20 8.58 -13.26
C LYS A 125 1.52 7.57 -12.14
N ALA A 126 0.55 7.15 -11.36
CA ALA A 126 0.72 6.16 -10.30
C ALA A 126 1.14 4.79 -10.85
N GLN A 127 0.61 4.37 -12.01
CA GLN A 127 1.06 3.14 -12.68
C GLN A 127 2.54 3.22 -13.11
N ARG A 128 3.00 4.37 -13.61
CA ARG A 128 4.43 4.58 -13.93
C ARG A 128 5.30 4.50 -12.67
N VAL A 129 4.86 5.09 -11.55
CA VAL A 129 5.58 5.00 -10.27
C VAL A 129 5.64 3.55 -9.77
N ARG A 130 4.51 2.82 -9.84
CA ARG A 130 4.46 1.38 -9.52
C ARG A 130 5.50 0.59 -10.33
N ARG A 131 5.66 0.92 -11.62
CA ARG A 131 6.67 0.27 -12.46
C ARG A 131 8.10 0.57 -12.00
N LEU A 132 8.43 1.82 -11.68
CA LEU A 132 9.75 2.18 -11.14
C LEU A 132 10.08 1.44 -9.84
N ILE A 133 9.11 1.34 -8.93
CA ILE A 133 9.23 0.58 -7.67
C ILE A 133 9.50 -0.91 -7.97
N GLN A 134 8.75 -1.51 -8.90
CA GLN A 134 8.94 -2.90 -9.31
C GLN A 134 10.33 -3.12 -9.91
N ASP A 135 10.76 -2.25 -10.83
CA ASP A 135 12.05 -2.38 -11.51
C ASP A 135 13.21 -2.26 -10.51
N ARG A 136 13.14 -1.32 -9.55
CA ARG A 136 14.15 -1.19 -8.50
C ARG A 136 14.18 -2.40 -7.56
N THR A 137 13.02 -2.88 -7.13
CA THR A 137 12.92 -4.07 -6.27
C THR A 137 13.47 -5.30 -6.97
N THR A 138 13.14 -5.49 -8.26
CA THR A 138 13.65 -6.59 -9.07
C THR A 138 15.15 -6.47 -9.28
N ALA A 139 15.68 -5.26 -9.48
CA ALA A 139 17.13 -5.04 -9.59
C ALA A 139 17.86 -5.43 -8.30
N LEU A 140 17.33 -5.06 -7.13
CA LEU A 140 17.88 -5.49 -5.84
C LEU A 140 17.86 -7.02 -5.70
N LEU A 141 16.74 -7.67 -6.02
CA LEU A 141 16.61 -9.12 -5.91
C LEU A 141 17.44 -9.92 -6.94
N LYS A 142 18.10 -9.27 -7.90
CA LYS A 142 19.11 -9.93 -8.76
C LYS A 142 20.44 -10.11 -8.04
N ASP A 143 20.78 -9.17 -7.16
CA ASP A 143 22.08 -9.10 -6.48
C ASP A 143 22.02 -9.54 -5.01
N TYR A 144 20.81 -9.73 -4.48
CA TYR A 144 20.50 -10.05 -3.08
C TYR A 144 19.42 -11.13 -2.99
N ASP A 145 19.55 -12.03 -2.02
CA ASP A 145 18.56 -13.07 -1.73
C ASP A 145 17.29 -12.50 -1.07
N PHE A 146 17.46 -11.48 -0.23
CA PHE A 146 16.38 -10.88 0.56
C PHE A 146 16.52 -9.36 0.65
N ILE A 147 15.37 -8.70 0.85
CA ILE A 147 15.29 -7.28 1.20
C ILE A 147 14.67 -7.19 2.60
N LEU A 148 15.37 -6.54 3.52
CA LEU A 148 15.00 -6.33 4.90
C LEU A 148 14.51 -4.89 5.11
N MET A 149 13.39 -4.74 5.80
CA MET A 149 12.81 -3.44 6.20
C MET A 149 11.95 -3.61 7.46
N PRO A 150 11.78 -2.57 8.29
CA PRO A 150 10.78 -2.59 9.35
C PRO A 150 9.38 -2.85 8.77
N THR A 151 8.59 -3.70 9.43
CA THR A 151 7.23 -4.03 8.95
C THR A 151 6.25 -2.87 9.20
N THR A 152 6.38 -2.21 10.33
CA THR A 152 5.59 -1.04 10.70
C THR A 152 6.51 0.08 11.20
N PRO A 153 6.13 1.35 11.03
CA PRO A 153 6.92 2.47 11.53
C PRO A 153 6.78 2.67 13.04
N THR A 154 5.70 2.18 13.65
CA THR A 154 5.41 2.27 15.09
C THR A 154 4.94 0.92 15.62
N THR A 155 4.89 0.79 16.95
CA THR A 155 4.21 -0.31 17.63
C THR A 155 2.69 -0.15 17.49
N ALA A 156 1.94 -1.11 18.06
CA ALA A 156 0.49 -1.04 18.07
C ALA A 156 0.00 0.28 18.69
N PHE A 157 -0.81 1.03 17.96
CA PHE A 157 -1.45 2.25 18.43
C PHE A 157 -2.76 1.91 19.16
N ASP A 158 -3.19 2.79 20.05
CA ASP A 158 -4.46 2.64 20.77
C ASP A 158 -5.65 2.69 19.80
N ILE A 159 -6.78 2.09 20.20
CA ILE A 159 -8.01 2.19 19.43
C ILE A 159 -8.45 3.67 19.42
N GLY A 160 -8.72 4.19 18.22
CA GLY A 160 -9.28 5.53 18.01
C GLY A 160 -10.75 5.62 18.39
#